data_AF-A0AA41U075-F1
#
_entry.id   AF-A0AA41U075-F1
#
_cell.length_a   1.000
_cell.length_b   1.000
_cell.length_c   1.000
_cell.angle_alpha   90.00
_cell.angle_beta   90.00
_cell.angle_gamma   90.00
#
_symmetry.space_group_name_H-M   'P 1'
#
loop_
_entity.id
_entity.type
_entity.pdbx_description
1 polymer ?
#
loop_
_entity_poly.entity_id
_entity_poly.type
_entity_poly.pdbx_seq_one_letter_code
_entity_poly.pdbx_strand_id
1 'polypeptide(L)'
;MKISGTAARMSLALAGLVLVAGCGADSGGGSEGAAGNGAGAAAAQGSSGSGGGSGTGTPPKPGTDGLLTAPAGASESQQLEFAYANALAECMRKAGFTYTPYVSAPGPQDQDAERNPEAARKYREKYGFGAFAAAVYPGDPQVGGASTADQDPNSAAFAALPKDRQSAWNVALFGNAERSKMPGGKLGGCSGEAQVKVYGDEAERKARGDAAAEQSRISRQNLNGDAQLVGLAQQYATCLRGKGYPVDTTAVTEIRNALRFVWFAKAGELTPEPAPDKPGMKPQDAPVMDPAVARTHLPQEIRAALADLDCGKDFRAAYFPKADKLPGAEGLG
;
A
#
# COMPACT_ATOMS: atom_id res chain seq x y z
N MET A 1 25.85 -28.19 47.94
CA MET A 1 26.80 -28.82 47.00
C MET A 1 26.94 -27.93 45.79
N LYS A 2 28.14 -27.36 45.59
CA LYS A 2 28.52 -26.56 44.43
C LYS A 2 29.09 -27.50 43.38
N ILE A 3 28.62 -27.44 42.14
CA ILE A 3 29.33 -28.02 41.00
C ILE A 3 29.47 -26.92 39.96
N SER A 4 30.70 -26.40 39.87
CA SER A 4 31.19 -25.50 38.83
C SER A 4 31.46 -26.32 37.57
N GLY A 5 30.87 -25.93 36.44
CA GLY A 5 31.17 -26.49 35.12
C GLY A 5 31.82 -25.44 34.24
N THR A 6 33.07 -25.69 33.88
CA THR A 6 33.98 -24.78 33.15
C THR A 6 33.83 -24.91 31.63
N ALA A 7 33.86 -23.76 30.97
CA ALA A 7 34.18 -23.40 29.58
C ALA A 7 34.39 -24.47 28.48
N ALA A 8 33.80 -24.19 27.31
CA ALA A 8 34.50 -24.31 26.02
C ALA A 8 34.03 -23.18 25.08
N ARG A 9 34.90 -22.19 24.85
CA ARG A 9 34.76 -21.17 23.80
C ARG A 9 35.39 -21.74 22.52
N MET A 10 34.61 -21.87 21.46
CA MET A 10 35.12 -22.24 20.14
C MET A 10 35.04 -21.00 19.24
N SER A 11 36.17 -20.34 19.05
CA SER A 11 36.33 -19.22 18.11
C SER A 11 36.51 -19.79 16.71
N LEU A 12 35.55 -19.58 15.81
CA LEU A 12 35.73 -19.80 14.38
C LEU A 12 36.38 -18.54 13.77
N ALA A 13 37.59 -18.68 13.24
CA ALA A 13 38.23 -17.69 12.41
C ALA A 13 37.71 -17.84 10.97
N LEU A 14 36.97 -16.85 10.45
CA LEU A 14 36.71 -16.73 9.02
C LEU A 14 37.89 -16.00 8.37
N ALA A 15 38.60 -16.70 7.50
CA ALA A 15 39.57 -16.12 6.59
C ALA A 15 38.84 -15.35 5.49
N GLY A 16 39.17 -14.06 5.34
CA GLY A 16 38.71 -13.20 4.27
C GLY A 16 39.40 -13.52 2.96
N LEU A 17 38.61 -13.62 1.89
CA LEU A 17 39.08 -13.59 0.51
C LEU A 17 38.72 -12.22 -0.07
N VAL A 18 39.73 -11.37 -0.25
CA VAL A 18 39.62 -10.09 -0.97
C VAL A 18 39.98 -10.36 -2.43
N LEU A 19 39.02 -10.20 -3.34
CA LEU A 19 39.30 -10.13 -4.78
C LEU A 19 39.25 -8.67 -5.22
N VAL A 20 40.43 -8.15 -5.57
CA VAL A 20 40.64 -6.87 -6.25
C VAL A 20 40.64 -7.14 -7.75
N ALA A 21 39.74 -6.49 -8.48
CA ALA A 21 39.86 -6.16 -9.90
C ALA A 21 39.23 -4.77 -10.05
N GLY A 22 39.86 -3.75 -10.61
CA GLY A 22 40.88 -3.72 -11.65
C GLY A 22 40.30 -2.88 -12.80
N CYS A 23 40.86 -1.68 -13.00
CA CYS A 23 40.42 -0.60 -13.86
C CYS A 23 40.18 -0.99 -15.34
N GLY A 24 39.28 -0.23 -15.99
CA GLY A 24 39.16 -0.15 -17.45
C GLY A 24 38.49 1.16 -17.85
N ALA A 25 39.27 2.23 -17.88
CA ALA A 25 38.92 3.47 -18.58
C ALA A 25 39.14 3.23 -20.07
N ASP A 26 38.13 3.49 -20.89
CA ASP A 26 38.32 3.64 -22.32
C ASP A 26 37.64 4.89 -22.83
N SER A 27 38.33 5.50 -23.78
CA SER A 27 38.23 6.89 -24.17
C SER A 27 37.72 6.96 -25.60
N GLY A 28 36.88 7.95 -25.89
CA GLY A 28 36.90 8.58 -27.21
C GLY A 28 35.63 8.42 -28.05
N GLY A 29 35.40 9.48 -28.84
CA GLY A 29 34.56 9.43 -30.03
C GLY A 29 33.41 10.43 -30.03
N GLY A 30 33.72 11.71 -30.21
CA GLY A 30 32.71 12.68 -30.66
C GLY A 30 32.27 12.41 -32.10
N SER A 31 31.05 12.83 -32.44
CA SER A 31 30.71 13.25 -33.79
C SER A 31 29.53 14.21 -33.75
N GLU A 32 29.71 15.29 -34.48
CA GLU A 32 28.84 16.44 -34.62
C GLU A 32 27.69 16.16 -35.60
N GLY A 33 26.58 16.89 -35.39
CA GLY A 33 25.84 17.53 -36.49
C GLY A 33 24.72 16.76 -37.17
N ALA A 34 23.48 17.23 -36.98
CA ALA A 34 22.71 17.83 -38.08
C ALA A 34 21.41 18.47 -37.56
N ALA A 35 21.23 19.73 -37.95
CA ALA A 35 20.04 20.53 -37.75
C ALA A 35 18.88 20.06 -38.63
N GLY A 36 17.65 20.20 -38.12
CA GLY A 36 16.42 20.10 -38.87
C GLY A 36 15.37 21.05 -38.31
N ASN A 37 15.29 22.25 -38.88
CA ASN A 37 14.20 23.20 -38.66
C ASN A 37 12.90 22.69 -39.31
N GLY A 38 11.78 22.84 -38.61
CA GLY A 38 10.44 22.64 -39.14
C GLY A 38 9.40 23.33 -38.26
N ALA A 39 9.09 24.59 -38.58
CA ALA A 39 8.07 25.39 -37.93
C ALA A 39 6.67 25.08 -38.47
N GLY A 40 5.64 25.26 -37.64
CA GLY A 40 4.35 25.76 -38.12
C GLY A 40 3.07 25.13 -37.55
N ALA A 41 2.39 25.94 -36.70
CA ALA A 41 0.95 26.02 -36.45
C ALA A 41 0.29 24.90 -35.61
N ALA A 42 -0.77 25.13 -34.83
CA ALA A 42 -1.38 26.30 -34.18
C ALA A 42 -2.51 25.73 -33.30
N ALA A 43 -2.73 26.34 -32.13
CA ALA A 43 -3.98 26.40 -31.36
C ALA A 43 -4.82 25.13 -31.08
N ALA A 44 -4.84 24.74 -29.80
CA ALA A 44 -6.07 24.46 -29.01
C ALA A 44 -5.64 24.41 -27.51
N GLN A 45 -5.80 25.48 -26.74
CA GLN A 45 -6.96 25.71 -25.86
C GLN A 45 -7.41 24.47 -25.05
N GLY A 46 -6.96 24.46 -23.78
CA GLY A 46 -7.82 24.25 -22.61
C GLY A 46 -8.63 22.96 -22.52
N SER A 47 -8.08 21.96 -21.84
CA SER A 47 -8.86 21.05 -21.00
C SER A 47 -7.99 20.76 -19.77
N SER A 48 -8.16 21.54 -18.70
CA SER A 48 -9.05 21.21 -17.58
C SER A 48 -8.59 19.92 -16.91
N GLY A 49 -7.87 20.09 -15.81
CA GLY A 49 -7.09 19.06 -15.14
C GLY A 49 -7.90 17.83 -14.74
N SER A 50 -7.29 16.67 -14.98
CA SER A 50 -7.57 15.43 -14.25
C SER A 50 -7.04 15.57 -12.82
N GLY A 51 -7.74 16.38 -12.02
CA GLY A 51 -7.68 16.27 -10.57
C GLY A 51 -8.59 15.13 -10.19
N GLY A 52 -8.02 13.93 -10.00
CA GLY A 52 -8.70 12.83 -9.33
C GLY A 52 -9.06 13.27 -7.92
N GLY A 53 -10.23 13.87 -7.77
CA GLY A 53 -10.76 14.32 -6.49
C GLY A 53 -11.11 13.11 -5.64
N SER A 54 -10.14 12.61 -4.86
CA SER A 54 -10.39 11.76 -3.70
C SER A 54 -11.14 12.60 -2.66
N GLY A 55 -12.45 12.72 -2.85
CA GLY A 55 -13.35 13.14 -1.79
C GLY A 55 -13.28 12.15 -0.63
N THR A 56 -13.57 12.62 0.57
CA THR A 56 -13.80 11.83 1.80
C THR A 56 -15.04 10.94 1.66
N GLY A 57 -15.06 10.12 0.61
CA GLY A 57 -16.26 9.61 -0.02
C GLY A 57 -16.86 8.48 0.78
N THR A 58 -18.10 8.67 1.19
CA THR A 58 -19.00 7.56 1.48
C THR A 58 -18.87 6.51 0.37
N PRO A 59 -18.80 5.20 0.70
CA PRO A 59 -18.74 4.15 -0.30
C PRO A 59 -19.85 4.33 -1.35
N PRO A 60 -19.56 4.08 -2.64
CA PRO A 60 -20.55 4.21 -3.69
C PRO A 60 -21.74 3.30 -3.39
N LYS A 61 -22.95 3.85 -3.49
CA LYS A 61 -24.17 3.07 -3.29
C LYS A 61 -24.60 2.42 -4.61
N PRO A 62 -25.11 1.17 -4.58
CA PRO A 62 -25.69 0.56 -5.77
C PRO A 62 -26.84 1.39 -6.34
N GLY A 63 -26.97 1.39 -7.66
CA GLY A 63 -28.08 2.00 -8.37
C GLY A 63 -29.40 1.24 -8.19
N THR A 64 -30.43 1.67 -8.90
CA THR A 64 -31.77 1.05 -8.84
C THR A 64 -31.79 -0.40 -9.35
N ASP A 65 -30.79 -0.80 -10.12
CA ASP A 65 -30.56 -2.16 -10.59
C ASP A 65 -29.80 -3.03 -9.57
N GLY A 66 -29.41 -2.46 -8.43
CA GLY A 66 -28.65 -3.15 -7.39
C GLY A 66 -27.20 -3.45 -7.79
N LEU A 67 -26.64 -2.70 -8.73
CA LEU A 67 -25.25 -2.77 -9.18
C LEU A 67 -24.51 -1.45 -8.91
N LEU A 68 -23.20 -1.53 -8.71
CA LEU A 68 -22.32 -0.37 -8.62
C LEU A 68 -21.98 0.14 -10.03
N THR A 69 -21.91 1.46 -10.19
CA THR A 69 -21.38 2.10 -11.40
C THR A 69 -20.09 2.81 -11.06
N ALA A 70 -19.02 2.51 -11.82
CA ALA A 70 -17.74 3.21 -11.65
C ALA A 70 -17.92 4.71 -11.94
N PRO A 71 -17.31 5.61 -11.15
CA PRO A 71 -17.42 7.04 -11.39
C PRO A 71 -16.79 7.43 -12.74
N ALA A 72 -17.27 8.53 -13.32
CA ALA A 72 -16.67 9.08 -14.54
C ALA A 72 -15.19 9.43 -14.27
N GLY A 73 -14.30 8.96 -15.16
CA GLY A 73 -12.85 9.13 -15.00
C GLY A 73 -12.18 8.09 -14.09
N ALA A 74 -12.90 7.05 -13.65
CA ALA A 74 -12.29 5.92 -12.94
C ALA A 74 -11.16 5.29 -13.76
N SER A 75 -10.03 4.99 -13.10
CA SER A 75 -8.93 4.25 -13.72
C SER A 75 -9.36 2.84 -14.13
N GLU A 76 -8.60 2.18 -15.00
CA GLU A 76 -8.90 0.80 -15.40
C GLU A 76 -8.98 -0.12 -14.17
N SER A 77 -8.07 0.03 -13.21
CA SER A 77 -8.08 -0.72 -11.96
C SER A 77 -9.38 -0.52 -11.16
N GLN A 78 -9.83 0.74 -11.03
CA GLN A 78 -11.09 1.05 -10.36
C GLN A 78 -12.30 0.47 -11.12
N GLN A 79 -12.32 0.54 -12.45
CA GLN A 79 -13.39 -0.06 -13.23
C GLN A 79 -13.45 -1.59 -13.01
N LEU A 80 -12.30 -2.26 -12.96
CA LEU A 80 -12.22 -3.69 -12.68
C LEU A 80 -12.69 -4.01 -11.25
N GLU A 81 -12.39 -3.18 -10.25
CA GLU A 81 -12.86 -3.38 -8.88
C GLU A 81 -14.39 -3.34 -8.78
N PHE A 82 -15.03 -2.37 -9.45
CA PHE A 82 -16.48 -2.27 -9.52
C PHE A 82 -17.09 -3.45 -10.28
N ALA A 83 -16.47 -3.87 -11.39
CA ALA A 83 -16.89 -5.04 -12.16
C ALA A 83 -16.81 -6.33 -11.32
N TYR A 84 -15.74 -6.48 -10.53
CA TYR A 84 -15.56 -7.60 -9.61
C TYR A 84 -16.64 -7.62 -8.53
N ALA A 85 -16.89 -6.49 -7.87
CA ALA A 85 -17.94 -6.38 -6.85
C ALA A 85 -19.34 -6.74 -7.40
N ASN A 86 -19.65 -6.28 -8.62
CA ASN A 86 -20.90 -6.61 -9.29
C ASN A 86 -21.02 -8.10 -9.65
N ALA A 87 -19.95 -8.69 -10.21
CA ALA A 87 -19.91 -10.11 -10.53
C ALA A 87 -20.05 -11.00 -9.28
N LEU A 88 -19.40 -10.60 -8.18
CA LEU A 88 -19.49 -11.27 -6.89
C LEU A 88 -20.93 -11.24 -6.35
N ALA A 89 -21.57 -10.07 -6.36
CA ALA A 89 -22.95 -9.91 -5.92
C ALA A 89 -23.94 -10.70 -6.79
N GLU A 90 -23.74 -10.72 -8.11
CA GLU A 90 -24.55 -11.54 -9.03
C GLU A 90 -24.46 -13.03 -8.67
N CYS A 91 -23.25 -13.56 -8.46
CA CYS A 91 -23.05 -14.96 -8.10
C CYS A 91 -23.67 -15.28 -6.73
N MET A 92 -23.45 -14.45 -5.72
CA MET A 92 -24.01 -14.68 -4.38
C MET A 92 -25.55 -14.65 -4.38
N ARG A 93 -26.17 -13.77 -5.17
CA ARG A 93 -27.62 -13.76 -5.37
C ARG A 93 -28.12 -15.04 -6.04
N LYS A 94 -27.41 -15.55 -7.06
CA LYS A 94 -27.72 -16.86 -7.69
C LYS A 94 -27.59 -18.02 -6.71
N ALA A 95 -26.66 -17.95 -5.76
CA ALA A 95 -26.52 -18.92 -4.67
C ALA A 95 -27.61 -18.81 -3.58
N GLY A 96 -28.56 -17.87 -3.74
CA GLY A 96 -29.69 -17.70 -2.81
C GLY A 96 -29.34 -16.90 -1.56
N PHE A 97 -28.36 -16.00 -1.65
CA PHE A 97 -27.99 -15.09 -0.57
C PHE A 97 -28.28 -13.63 -0.97
N THR A 98 -28.82 -12.85 -0.04
CA THR A 98 -28.88 -11.40 -0.20
C THR A 98 -27.46 -10.84 -0.13
N TYR A 99 -26.99 -10.26 -1.23
CA TYR A 99 -25.64 -9.70 -1.32
C TYR A 99 -25.67 -8.35 -2.03
N THR A 100 -25.12 -7.35 -1.38
CA THR A 100 -24.98 -5.97 -1.87
C THR A 100 -23.56 -5.80 -2.40
N PRO A 101 -23.37 -5.44 -3.69
CA PRO A 101 -22.04 -5.17 -4.20
C PRO A 101 -21.43 -3.99 -3.43
N TYR A 102 -20.16 -4.15 -3.05
CA TYR A 102 -19.43 -3.19 -2.23
C TYR A 102 -17.99 -3.12 -2.71
N VAL A 103 -17.48 -1.90 -2.86
CA VAL A 103 -16.05 -1.61 -2.98
C VAL A 103 -15.67 -0.83 -1.73
N SER A 104 -14.54 -1.18 -1.13
CA SER A 104 -14.10 -0.45 0.06
C SER A 104 -13.75 0.96 -0.34
N ALA A 105 -14.13 1.94 0.47
CA ALA A 105 -13.54 3.26 0.31
C ALA A 105 -12.02 3.11 0.43
N PRO A 106 -11.23 3.83 -0.39
CA PRO A 106 -9.78 3.80 -0.25
C PRO A 106 -9.43 4.07 1.22
N GLY A 107 -8.57 3.21 1.77
CA GLY A 107 -8.13 3.27 3.16
C GLY A 107 -7.52 4.63 3.50
N PRO A 108 -7.30 4.90 4.79
CA PRO A 108 -7.05 6.25 5.27
C PRO A 108 -5.94 6.98 4.55
N GLN A 109 -6.38 8.02 3.86
CA GLN A 109 -5.82 9.31 3.50
C GLN A 109 -4.30 9.55 3.45
N ASP A 110 -3.39 8.92 4.19
CA ASP A 110 -1.98 9.38 4.22
C ASP A 110 -1.34 9.41 2.83
N GLN A 111 -1.61 8.42 1.96
CA GLN A 111 -1.06 8.42 0.60
C GLN A 111 -1.65 9.50 -0.32
N ASP A 112 -2.97 9.72 -0.26
CA ASP A 112 -3.64 10.78 -1.04
C ASP A 112 -3.37 12.17 -0.43
N ALA A 113 -3.22 12.23 0.89
CA ALA A 113 -2.89 13.42 1.65
C ALA A 113 -1.46 13.84 1.35
N GLU A 114 -0.52 12.93 1.11
CA GLU A 114 0.84 13.34 0.70
C GLU A 114 0.87 14.15 -0.60
N ARG A 115 -0.13 14.00 -1.48
CA ARG A 115 -0.31 14.84 -2.67
C ARG A 115 -0.92 16.20 -2.37
N ASN A 116 -1.56 16.37 -1.20
CA ASN A 116 -2.11 17.61 -0.69
C ASN A 116 -1.42 18.00 0.63
N PRO A 117 -0.37 18.85 0.60
CA PRO A 117 0.43 19.19 1.78
C PRO A 117 -0.37 19.64 3.00
N GLU A 118 -1.48 20.34 2.81
CA GLU A 118 -2.36 20.78 3.90
C GLU A 118 -3.11 19.61 4.54
N ALA A 119 -3.67 18.71 3.71
CA ALA A 119 -4.33 17.50 4.17
C ALA A 119 -3.33 16.57 4.89
N ALA A 120 -2.14 16.38 4.33
CA ALA A 120 -1.09 15.57 4.97
C ALA A 120 -0.70 16.15 6.32
N ARG A 121 -0.51 17.46 6.40
CA ARG A 121 -0.19 18.12 7.68
C ARG A 121 -1.29 17.88 8.70
N LYS A 122 -2.54 18.16 8.35
CA LYS A 122 -3.69 17.97 9.25
C LYS A 122 -3.81 16.51 9.74
N TYR A 123 -3.57 15.55 8.86
CA TYR A 123 -3.56 14.13 9.23
C TYR A 123 -2.41 13.82 10.21
N ARG A 124 -1.17 14.20 9.85
CA ARG A 124 0.03 13.90 10.64
C ARG A 124 0.08 14.64 11.98
N GLU A 125 -0.57 15.80 12.11
CA GLU A 125 -0.74 16.53 13.38
C GLU A 125 -1.53 15.74 14.42
N LYS A 126 -2.49 14.91 13.99
CA LYS A 126 -3.31 14.09 14.90
C LYS A 126 -2.82 12.65 15.00
N TYR A 127 -2.34 12.07 13.90
CA TYR A 127 -2.13 10.63 13.79
C TYR A 127 -0.68 10.21 13.56
N GLY A 128 0.25 11.14 13.34
CA GLY A 128 1.60 10.79 12.89
C GLY A 128 1.55 10.05 11.55
N PHE A 129 2.32 8.97 11.42
CA PHE A 129 2.24 8.05 10.27
C PHE A 129 1.13 6.99 10.42
N GLY A 130 0.40 6.99 11.55
CA GLY A 130 -0.67 6.04 11.86
C GLY A 130 -0.22 4.78 12.61
N ALA A 131 1.07 4.61 12.92
CA ALA A 131 1.60 3.40 13.54
C ALA A 131 1.02 3.14 14.95
N PHE A 132 0.77 4.20 15.72
CA PHE A 132 0.13 4.12 17.04
C PHE A 132 -1.33 4.56 17.04
N ALA A 133 -1.77 5.28 16.00
CA ALA A 133 -3.03 6.00 16.03
C ALA A 133 -4.25 5.09 16.13
N ALA A 134 -4.24 3.91 15.51
CA ALA A 134 -5.32 2.93 15.60
C ALA A 134 -5.60 2.48 17.05
N ALA A 135 -4.55 2.29 17.85
CA ALA A 135 -4.67 1.90 19.26
C ALA A 135 -5.09 3.08 20.15
N VAL A 136 -4.68 4.31 19.80
CA VAL A 136 -5.08 5.53 20.54
C VAL A 136 -6.52 5.94 20.25
N TYR A 137 -6.97 5.77 19.01
CA TYR A 137 -8.27 6.20 18.49
C TYR A 137 -9.04 5.03 17.84
N PRO A 138 -9.43 3.99 18.60
CA PRO A 138 -9.99 2.75 18.03
C PRO A 138 -11.35 2.91 17.32
N GLY A 139 -12.08 4.01 17.57
CA GLY A 139 -13.34 4.33 16.89
C GLY A 139 -13.22 5.39 15.80
N ASP A 140 -12.00 5.87 15.50
CA ASP A 140 -11.80 6.90 14.50
C ASP A 140 -11.61 6.27 13.11
N PRO A 141 -12.51 6.53 12.15
CA PRO A 141 -12.47 5.91 10.83
C PRO A 141 -11.22 6.30 10.00
N GLN A 142 -10.44 7.31 10.43
CA GLN A 142 -9.23 7.72 9.73
C GLN A 142 -7.98 6.93 10.12
N VAL A 143 -8.01 6.14 11.19
CA VAL A 143 -6.81 5.41 11.67
C VAL A 143 -7.11 4.04 12.23
N GLY A 144 -8.32 3.84 12.74
CA GLY A 144 -8.83 2.52 12.99
C GLY A 144 -9.19 1.90 11.66
N GLY A 145 -8.65 0.71 11.40
CA GLY A 145 -9.38 -0.30 10.65
C GLY A 145 -10.59 -0.69 11.47
N ALA A 146 -11.57 0.23 11.66
CA ALA A 146 -12.95 -0.16 11.82
C ALA A 146 -13.12 -1.22 10.75
N SER A 147 -13.27 -2.46 11.21
CA SER A 147 -13.12 -3.63 10.36
C SER A 147 -13.86 -3.31 9.08
N THR A 148 -13.29 -3.61 7.92
CA THR A 148 -14.10 -3.52 6.70
C THR A 148 -15.40 -4.30 6.88
N ALA A 149 -15.50 -5.24 7.84
CA ALA A 149 -16.75 -5.82 8.28
C ALA A 149 -17.79 -4.79 8.80
N ASP A 150 -17.43 -3.77 9.59
CA ASP A 150 -18.39 -2.74 10.04
C ASP A 150 -18.79 -1.78 8.90
N GLN A 151 -17.98 -1.70 7.83
CA GLN A 151 -18.30 -0.94 6.61
C GLN A 151 -18.93 -1.79 5.50
N ASP A 152 -18.81 -3.11 5.57
CA ASP A 152 -19.34 -4.05 4.59
C ASP A 152 -20.85 -4.16 4.82
N PRO A 153 -21.69 -3.71 3.86
CA PRO A 153 -23.14 -3.79 3.96
C PRO A 153 -23.65 -5.23 4.11
N ASN A 154 -22.82 -6.24 3.83
CA ASN A 154 -23.17 -7.65 3.91
C ASN A 154 -22.94 -8.27 5.29
N SER A 155 -22.22 -7.60 6.21
CA SER A 155 -21.92 -8.17 7.53
C SER A 155 -23.16 -8.42 8.38
N ALA A 156 -24.12 -7.50 8.36
CA ALA A 156 -25.39 -7.66 9.07
C ALA A 156 -26.24 -8.80 8.46
N ALA A 157 -26.27 -8.88 7.12
CA ALA A 157 -26.97 -9.96 6.41
C ALA A 157 -26.36 -11.33 6.74
N PHE A 158 -25.04 -11.43 6.78
CA PHE A 158 -24.32 -12.64 7.19
C PHE A 158 -24.59 -13.00 8.66
N ALA A 159 -24.46 -12.04 9.58
CA ALA A 159 -24.63 -12.27 11.01
C ALA A 159 -26.06 -12.71 11.39
N ALA A 160 -27.06 -12.29 10.62
CA ALA A 160 -28.46 -12.68 10.82
C ALA A 160 -28.76 -14.13 10.36
N LEU A 161 -27.85 -14.80 9.64
CA LEU A 161 -28.07 -16.16 9.17
C LEU A 161 -27.90 -17.19 10.30
N PRO A 162 -28.68 -18.29 10.29
CA PRO A 162 -28.39 -19.50 11.07
C PRO A 162 -26.97 -20.03 10.78
N LYS A 163 -26.34 -20.73 11.74
CA LYS A 163 -24.94 -21.19 11.64
C LYS A 163 -24.68 -22.07 10.40
N ASP A 164 -25.60 -22.95 10.06
CA ASP A 164 -25.56 -23.79 8.86
C ASP A 164 -25.60 -22.93 7.58
N ARG A 165 -26.44 -21.88 7.56
CA ARG A 165 -26.50 -20.92 6.45
C ARG A 165 -25.28 -20.01 6.39
N GLN A 166 -24.66 -19.65 7.51
CA GLN A 166 -23.37 -18.96 7.54
C GLN A 166 -22.25 -19.83 6.95
N SER A 167 -22.26 -21.14 7.22
CA SER A 167 -21.33 -22.08 6.57
C SER A 167 -21.57 -22.14 5.06
N ALA A 168 -22.82 -22.29 4.63
CA ALA A 168 -23.18 -22.29 3.21
C ALA A 168 -22.81 -20.95 2.52
N TRP A 169 -22.96 -19.81 3.20
CA TRP A 169 -22.53 -18.51 2.70
C TRP A 169 -21.02 -18.49 2.44
N ASN A 170 -20.22 -18.94 3.42
CA ASN A 170 -18.76 -18.98 3.26
C ASN A 170 -18.32 -19.93 2.14
N VAL A 171 -18.98 -21.08 1.98
CA VAL A 171 -18.72 -22.01 0.87
C VAL A 171 -19.11 -21.39 -0.47
N ALA A 172 -20.25 -20.70 -0.55
CA ALA A 172 -20.64 -19.99 -1.77
C ALA A 172 -19.66 -18.85 -2.10
N LEU A 173 -19.22 -18.09 -1.09
CA LEU A 173 -18.38 -16.91 -1.29
C LEU A 173 -16.93 -17.28 -1.63
N PHE A 174 -16.33 -18.22 -0.91
CA PHE A 174 -14.90 -18.54 -0.98
C PHE A 174 -14.59 -19.94 -1.52
N GLY A 175 -15.62 -20.78 -1.73
CA GLY A 175 -15.46 -22.20 -2.03
C GLY A 175 -15.19 -23.04 -0.79
N ASN A 176 -14.88 -24.32 -0.98
CA ASN A 176 -14.55 -25.22 0.11
C ASN A 176 -13.18 -24.88 0.73
N ALA A 177 -13.15 -24.71 2.05
CA ALA A 177 -11.99 -24.27 2.83
C ALA A 177 -10.72 -25.14 2.67
N GLU A 178 -10.86 -26.40 2.23
CA GLU A 178 -9.71 -27.28 1.97
C GLU A 178 -8.83 -26.80 0.81
N ARG A 179 -9.39 -26.09 -0.19
CA ARG A 179 -8.59 -25.50 -1.28
C ARG A 179 -7.90 -24.20 -0.87
N SER A 180 -8.52 -23.41 -0.01
CA SER A 180 -8.02 -22.09 0.43
C SER A 180 -6.83 -22.18 1.40
N LYS A 181 -6.60 -23.35 2.01
CA LYS A 181 -5.49 -23.59 2.96
C LYS A 181 -4.15 -23.99 2.30
N MET A 182 -4.12 -24.19 0.98
CA MET A 182 -2.86 -24.47 0.29
C MET A 182 -2.08 -23.17 0.05
N PRO A 183 -0.73 -23.18 0.16
CA PRO A 183 0.09 -22.07 -0.31
C PRO A 183 -0.21 -21.80 -1.80
N GLY A 184 -0.68 -20.59 -2.13
CA GLY A 184 -1.20 -20.27 -3.47
C GLY A 184 -2.64 -20.72 -3.72
N GLY A 185 -3.40 -21.02 -2.66
CA GLY A 185 -4.79 -21.46 -2.71
C GLY A 185 -5.65 -20.52 -3.56
N LYS A 186 -6.15 -21.02 -4.68
CA LYS A 186 -7.02 -20.28 -5.59
C LYS A 186 -8.31 -19.91 -4.87
N LEU A 187 -8.76 -18.66 -5.03
CA LEU A 187 -10.11 -18.27 -4.59
C LEU A 187 -11.12 -19.20 -5.27
N GLY A 188 -11.96 -19.85 -4.47
CA GLY A 188 -13.06 -20.66 -4.96
C GLY A 188 -14.39 -19.90 -4.89
N GLY A 189 -15.47 -20.61 -5.22
CA GLY A 189 -16.83 -20.07 -5.15
C GLY A 189 -17.01 -18.79 -5.98
N CYS A 190 -17.90 -17.93 -5.53
CA CYS A 190 -18.25 -16.69 -6.19
C CYS A 190 -17.09 -15.71 -6.30
N SER A 191 -16.17 -15.68 -5.34
CA SER A 191 -14.96 -14.84 -5.41
C SER A 191 -14.04 -15.29 -6.55
N GLY A 192 -13.84 -16.61 -6.68
CA GLY A 192 -13.06 -17.18 -7.78
C GLY A 192 -13.70 -16.96 -9.15
N GLU A 193 -15.01 -17.17 -9.26
CA GLU A 193 -15.76 -16.94 -10.49
C GLU A 193 -15.75 -15.47 -10.91
N ALA A 194 -15.99 -14.55 -9.98
CA ALA A 194 -15.91 -13.12 -10.23
C ALA A 194 -14.48 -12.71 -10.65
N GLN A 195 -13.45 -13.29 -10.02
CA GLN A 195 -12.07 -13.01 -10.37
C GLN A 195 -11.76 -13.44 -11.81
N VAL A 196 -12.14 -14.65 -12.22
CA VAL A 196 -11.92 -15.14 -13.58
C VAL A 196 -12.72 -14.32 -14.60
N LYS A 197 -13.98 -13.99 -14.29
CA LYS A 197 -14.85 -13.21 -15.16
C LYS A 197 -14.29 -11.82 -15.47
N VAL A 198 -13.63 -11.19 -14.50
CA VAL A 198 -13.18 -9.79 -14.59
C VAL A 198 -11.72 -9.65 -14.97
N TYR A 199 -10.85 -10.45 -14.36
CA TYR A 199 -9.40 -10.33 -14.53
C TYR A 199 -8.81 -11.35 -15.51
N GLY A 200 -9.62 -12.30 -15.98
CA GLY A 200 -9.19 -13.38 -16.84
C GLY A 200 -8.72 -14.61 -16.07
N ASP A 201 -8.28 -15.63 -16.81
CA ASP A 201 -7.76 -16.85 -16.21
C ASP A 201 -6.42 -16.62 -15.47
N GLU A 202 -5.86 -17.69 -14.91
CA GLU A 202 -4.58 -17.58 -14.18
C GLU A 202 -3.41 -17.15 -15.06
N ALA A 203 -3.34 -17.62 -16.30
CA ALA A 203 -2.27 -17.26 -17.22
C ALA A 203 -2.37 -15.78 -17.60
N GLU A 204 -3.59 -15.30 -17.89
CA GLU A 204 -3.86 -13.89 -18.19
C GLU A 204 -3.55 -12.98 -17.00
N ARG A 205 -3.98 -13.36 -15.80
CA ARG A 205 -3.66 -12.61 -14.57
C ARG A 205 -2.17 -12.59 -14.27
N LYS A 206 -1.49 -13.72 -14.44
CA LYS A 206 -0.03 -13.79 -14.27
C LYS A 206 0.66 -12.89 -15.29
N ALA A 207 0.30 -12.98 -16.56
CA ALA A 207 0.88 -12.14 -17.62
C ALA A 207 0.66 -10.64 -17.33
N ARG A 208 -0.55 -10.25 -16.90
CA ARG A 208 -0.85 -8.88 -16.48
C ARG A 208 -0.02 -8.44 -15.27
N GLY A 209 0.11 -9.31 -14.27
CA GLY A 209 0.92 -9.05 -13.08
C GLY A 209 2.41 -8.89 -13.40
N ASP A 210 2.96 -9.77 -14.25
CA ASP A 210 4.35 -9.68 -14.70
C ASP A 210 4.59 -8.38 -15.50
N ALA A 211 3.67 -8.03 -16.41
CA ALA A 211 3.73 -6.79 -17.17
C ALA A 211 3.65 -5.54 -16.27
N ALA A 212 2.75 -5.54 -15.28
CA ALA A 212 2.65 -4.47 -14.29
C ALA A 212 3.93 -4.34 -13.44
N ALA A 213 4.48 -5.47 -12.97
CA ALA A 213 5.72 -5.48 -12.19
C ALA A 213 6.91 -4.95 -12.99
N GLU A 214 7.03 -5.34 -14.26
CA GLU A 214 8.06 -4.84 -15.16
C GLU A 214 7.89 -3.34 -15.42
N GLN A 215 6.66 -2.89 -15.66
CA GLN A 215 6.36 -1.48 -15.85
C GLN A 215 6.70 -0.65 -14.60
N SER A 216 6.34 -1.12 -13.40
CA SER A 216 6.73 -0.48 -12.14
C SER A 216 8.25 -0.49 -11.95
N ARG A 217 8.96 -1.54 -12.37
CA ARG A 217 10.43 -1.59 -12.34
C ARG A 217 11.05 -0.50 -13.21
N ILE A 218 10.55 -0.33 -14.44
CA ILE A 218 11.00 0.72 -15.37
C ILE A 218 10.71 2.11 -14.80
N SER A 219 9.49 2.35 -14.31
CA SER A 219 9.11 3.63 -13.71
C SER A 219 9.97 3.98 -12.49
N ARG A 220 10.27 3.01 -11.64
CA ARG A 220 11.20 3.18 -10.51
C ARG A 220 12.61 3.54 -10.96
N GLN A 221 13.12 2.92 -12.03
CA GLN A 221 14.43 3.26 -12.59
C GLN A 221 14.45 4.68 -13.15
N ASN A 222 13.38 5.10 -13.84
CA ASN A 222 13.25 6.45 -14.37
C ASN A 222 13.25 7.51 -13.25
N LEU A 223 12.51 7.26 -12.17
CA LEU A 223 12.46 8.18 -11.02
C LEU A 223 13.79 8.22 -10.25
N ASN A 224 14.39 7.06 -9.99
CA ASN A 224 15.68 6.97 -9.29
C ASN A 224 16.86 7.50 -10.11
N GLY A 225 16.74 7.56 -11.44
CA GLY A 225 17.74 8.13 -12.34
C GLY A 225 17.59 9.64 -12.58
N ASP A 226 16.49 10.26 -12.14
CA ASP A 226 16.26 11.69 -12.35
C ASP A 226 17.16 12.53 -11.43
N ALA A 227 18.12 13.25 -12.02
CA ALA A 227 19.14 14.00 -11.28
C ALA A 227 18.55 15.04 -10.31
N GLN A 228 17.43 15.68 -10.67
CA GLN A 228 16.76 16.65 -9.80
C GLN A 228 16.15 15.94 -8.58
N LEU A 229 15.44 14.82 -8.80
CA LEU A 229 14.85 14.05 -7.71
C LEU A 229 15.92 13.45 -6.79
N VAL A 230 17.04 12.95 -7.35
CA VAL A 230 18.18 12.44 -6.56
C VAL A 230 18.74 13.55 -5.66
N GLY A 231 18.99 14.74 -6.19
CA GLY A 231 19.47 15.88 -5.39
C GLY A 231 18.50 16.27 -4.28
N LEU A 232 17.20 16.30 -4.56
CA LEU A 232 16.17 16.61 -3.57
C LEU A 232 16.03 15.50 -2.51
N ALA A 233 16.15 14.23 -2.89
CA ALA A 233 16.12 13.11 -1.95
C ALA A 233 17.32 13.16 -0.98
N GLN A 234 18.50 13.56 -1.45
CA GLN A 234 19.67 13.77 -0.60
C GLN A 234 19.48 14.94 0.39
N GLN A 235 18.91 16.06 -0.07
CA GLN A 235 18.58 17.20 0.79
C GLN A 235 17.55 16.82 1.86
N TYR A 236 16.50 16.10 1.46
CA TYR A 236 15.48 15.56 2.35
C TYR A 236 16.10 14.67 3.43
N ALA A 237 16.89 13.67 3.05
CA ALA A 237 17.57 12.79 3.99
C ALA A 237 18.52 13.56 4.93
N THR A 238 19.25 14.55 4.41
CA THR A 238 20.14 15.41 5.21
C THR A 238 19.37 16.21 6.26
N CYS A 239 18.22 16.80 5.87
CA CYS A 239 17.37 17.54 6.79
C CYS A 239 16.83 16.65 7.92
N LEU A 240 16.36 15.43 7.59
CA LEU A 240 15.88 14.48 8.58
C LEU A 240 16.99 14.03 9.56
N ARG A 241 18.17 13.70 9.04
CA ARG A 241 19.34 13.36 9.88
C ARG A 241 19.77 14.52 10.75
N GLY A 242 19.75 15.76 10.23
CA GLY A 242 20.02 16.98 11.00
C GLY A 242 19.04 17.21 12.15
N LYS A 243 17.82 16.66 12.06
CA LYS A 243 16.83 16.64 13.15
C LYS A 243 16.95 15.42 14.07
N GLY A 244 17.93 14.55 13.85
CA GLY A 244 18.20 13.36 14.66
C GLY A 244 17.41 12.12 14.27
N TYR A 245 16.75 12.09 13.11
CA TYR A 245 16.01 10.92 12.65
C TYR A 245 16.90 9.95 11.86
N PRO A 246 16.74 8.62 12.05
CA PRO A 246 17.48 7.64 11.28
C PRO A 246 16.93 7.56 9.85
N VAL A 247 17.79 7.82 8.88
CA VAL A 247 17.48 7.68 7.44
C VAL A 247 18.66 6.99 6.77
N ASP A 248 18.44 5.78 6.27
CA ASP A 248 19.45 4.91 5.66
C ASP A 248 19.40 4.92 4.13
N THR A 249 18.27 5.27 3.54
CA THR A 249 18.09 5.37 2.10
C THR A 249 18.11 6.83 1.61
N THR A 250 18.49 7.01 0.34
CA THR A 250 18.26 8.24 -0.44
C THR A 250 17.64 7.91 -1.80
N ALA A 251 17.19 6.66 -1.99
CA ALA A 251 16.51 6.27 -3.20
C ALA A 251 15.21 7.07 -3.33
N VAL A 252 15.00 7.67 -4.49
CA VAL A 252 13.88 8.57 -4.79
C VAL A 252 12.54 7.89 -4.51
N THR A 253 12.40 6.61 -4.87
CA THR A 253 11.16 5.87 -4.62
C THR A 253 10.98 5.36 -3.19
N GLU A 254 11.98 5.52 -2.31
CA GLU A 254 11.94 4.92 -0.95
C GLU A 254 11.98 5.97 0.16
N ILE A 255 12.60 7.14 -0.08
CA ILE A 255 12.90 8.13 0.95
C ILE A 255 11.65 8.63 1.69
N ARG A 256 10.51 8.73 1.01
CA ARG A 256 9.21 9.14 1.60
C ARG A 256 8.71 8.19 2.69
N ASN A 257 9.06 6.90 2.58
CA ASN A 257 8.65 5.88 3.55
C ASN A 257 9.71 5.57 4.61
N ALA A 258 10.92 6.15 4.52
CA ALA A 258 12.03 5.83 5.40
C ALA A 258 11.66 5.95 6.89
N LEU A 259 11.10 7.09 7.30
CA LEU A 259 10.68 7.27 8.69
C LEU A 259 9.40 6.53 9.03
N ARG A 260 8.48 6.41 8.08
CA ARG A 260 7.26 5.63 8.26
C ARG A 260 7.60 4.21 8.69
N PHE A 261 8.49 3.53 7.96
CA PHE A 261 8.88 2.15 8.28
C PHE A 261 9.56 2.02 9.66
N VAL A 262 10.37 2.99 10.08
CA VAL A 262 10.96 3.00 11.44
C VAL A 262 9.86 2.98 12.51
N TRP A 263 8.81 3.78 12.34
CA TRP A 263 7.71 3.85 13.31
C TRP A 263 6.80 2.62 13.28
N PHE A 264 6.51 2.08 12.09
CA PHE A 264 5.76 0.84 11.97
C PHE A 264 6.54 -0.36 12.54
N ALA A 265 7.86 -0.43 12.34
CA ALA A 265 8.70 -1.45 12.96
C ALA A 265 8.66 -1.34 14.49
N LYS A 266 8.81 -0.13 15.04
CA LYS A 266 8.69 0.12 16.48
C LYS A 266 7.31 -0.26 17.03
N ALA A 267 6.24 0.05 16.31
CA ALA A 267 4.89 -0.38 16.69
C ALA A 267 4.76 -1.91 16.70
N GLY A 268 5.36 -2.59 15.72
CA GLY A 268 5.43 -4.06 15.68
C GLY A 268 6.14 -4.65 16.90
N GLU A 269 7.29 -4.10 17.30
CA GLU A 269 8.04 -4.54 18.50
C GLU A 269 7.25 -4.37 19.80
N LEU A 270 6.35 -3.38 19.85
CA LEU A 270 5.53 -3.06 21.03
C LEU A 270 4.18 -3.79 21.02
N THR A 271 3.81 -4.42 19.91
CA THR A 271 2.59 -5.21 19.80
C THR A 271 2.89 -6.62 20.27
N PRO A 272 2.16 -7.17 21.26
CA PRO A 272 2.40 -8.54 21.71
C PRO A 272 2.29 -9.52 20.54
N GLU A 273 3.20 -10.49 20.46
CA GLU A 273 3.05 -11.54 19.45
C GLU A 273 1.79 -12.37 19.71
N PRO A 274 1.06 -12.79 18.67
CA PRO A 274 -0.03 -13.73 18.84
C PRO A 274 0.54 -15.01 19.45
N ALA A 275 -0.05 -15.47 20.56
CA ALA A 275 0.38 -16.71 21.19
C ALA A 275 0.34 -17.84 20.15
N PRO A 276 1.49 -18.50 19.85
CA PRO A 276 1.62 -19.40 18.71
C PRO A 276 0.69 -20.62 18.76
N ASP A 277 0.12 -20.91 19.94
CA ASP A 277 -0.58 -22.16 20.25
C ASP A 277 -2.10 -21.99 20.47
N LYS A 278 -2.76 -20.98 19.88
CA LYS A 278 -4.23 -20.90 19.90
C LYS A 278 -4.85 -21.23 18.54
N PRO A 279 -5.01 -22.53 18.20
CA PRO A 279 -5.86 -22.95 17.09
C PRO A 279 -7.24 -22.30 17.20
N GLY A 280 -7.64 -21.53 16.18
CA GLY A 280 -8.95 -20.88 16.12
C GLY A 280 -9.03 -19.46 16.67
N MET A 281 -7.89 -18.78 16.90
CA MET A 281 -7.88 -17.34 17.20
C MET A 281 -8.58 -16.58 16.06
N LYS A 282 -9.66 -15.87 16.37
CA LYS A 282 -10.36 -15.06 15.37
C LYS A 282 -9.55 -13.77 15.14
N PRO A 283 -9.69 -13.11 13.98
CA PRO A 283 -9.03 -11.83 13.74
C PRO A 283 -9.28 -10.78 14.84
N GLN A 284 -10.48 -10.79 15.45
CA GLN A 284 -10.83 -9.92 16.59
C GLN A 284 -10.11 -10.24 17.90
N ASP A 285 -9.51 -11.42 18.00
CA ASP A 285 -8.76 -11.87 19.17
C ASP A 285 -7.25 -11.58 19.01
N ALA A 286 -6.82 -11.11 17.83
CA ALA A 286 -5.42 -10.78 17.58
C ALA A 286 -4.92 -9.77 18.63
N PRO A 287 -3.69 -9.94 19.14
CA PRO A 287 -3.15 -9.03 20.13
C PRO A 287 -3.14 -7.61 19.58
N VAL A 288 -3.88 -6.73 20.26
CA VAL A 288 -3.91 -5.31 19.98
C VAL A 288 -2.88 -4.65 20.88
N MET A 289 -2.15 -3.68 20.35
CA MET A 289 -1.25 -2.84 21.15
C MET A 289 -2.01 -2.18 22.30
N ASP A 290 -1.42 -2.17 23.49
CA ASP A 290 -1.98 -1.46 24.65
C ASP A 290 -2.14 0.04 24.32
N PRO A 291 -3.37 0.60 24.41
CA PRO A 291 -3.61 2.02 24.18
C PRO A 291 -2.78 2.95 25.06
N ALA A 292 -2.43 2.56 26.28
CA ALA A 292 -1.54 3.34 27.15
C ALA A 292 -0.12 3.41 26.58
N VAL A 293 0.42 2.29 26.10
CA VAL A 293 1.74 2.24 25.43
C VAL A 293 1.69 3.10 24.16
N ALA A 294 0.67 2.93 23.33
CA ALA A 294 0.48 3.71 22.10
C ALA A 294 0.44 5.23 22.37
N ARG A 295 -0.28 5.66 23.42
CA ARG A 295 -0.34 7.09 23.82
C ARG A 295 0.99 7.67 24.24
N THR A 296 1.91 6.87 24.79
CA THR A 296 3.25 7.36 25.12
C THR A 296 4.12 7.58 23.88
N HIS A 297 3.84 6.87 22.77
CA HIS A 297 4.65 6.94 21.55
C HIS A 297 4.11 7.86 20.46
N LEU A 298 2.78 7.98 20.34
CA LEU A 298 2.13 8.80 19.33
C LEU A 298 2.68 10.25 19.26
N PRO A 299 2.94 10.98 20.36
CA PRO A 299 3.50 12.33 20.27
C PRO A 299 4.89 12.40 19.61
N GLN A 300 5.69 11.35 19.71
CA GLN A 300 7.01 11.29 19.07
C GLN A 300 6.89 10.95 17.59
N GLU A 301 5.97 10.05 17.25
CA GLU A 301 5.60 9.75 15.87
C GLU A 301 5.08 11.00 15.15
N ILE A 302 4.16 11.75 15.77
CA ILE A 302 3.64 13.03 15.22
C ILE A 302 4.78 13.99 14.90
N ARG A 303 5.73 14.19 15.82
CA ARG A 303 6.89 15.08 15.56
C ARG A 303 7.73 14.60 14.38
N ALA A 304 7.97 13.29 14.28
CA ALA A 304 8.71 12.72 13.15
C ALA A 304 7.95 12.87 11.83
N ALA A 305 6.65 12.64 11.83
CA ALA A 305 5.78 12.75 10.66
C ALA A 305 5.69 14.20 10.14
N LEU A 306 5.67 15.19 11.04
CA LEU A 306 5.72 16.60 10.66
C LEU A 306 7.10 17.02 10.15
N ALA A 307 8.18 16.56 10.80
CA ALA A 307 9.53 16.78 10.30
C ALA A 307 9.75 16.18 8.91
N ASP A 308 9.15 15.02 8.65
CA ASP A 308 9.15 14.33 7.37
C ASP A 308 8.46 15.13 6.26
N LEU A 309 7.31 15.75 6.54
CA LEU A 309 6.67 16.67 5.60
C LEU A 309 7.53 17.91 5.34
N ASP A 310 8.03 18.54 6.41
CA ASP A 310 8.78 19.78 6.32
C ASP A 310 10.09 19.58 5.53
N CYS A 311 10.82 18.51 5.82
CA CYS A 311 12.09 18.19 5.13
C CYS A 311 11.87 17.69 3.70
N GLY A 312 10.77 17.01 3.42
CA GLY A 312 10.49 16.41 2.10
C GLY A 312 9.62 17.27 1.18
N LYS A 313 9.29 18.51 1.56
CA LYS A 313 8.34 19.37 0.82
C LYS A 313 8.73 19.60 -0.65
N ASP A 314 9.99 19.94 -0.90
CA ASP A 314 10.47 20.30 -2.24
C ASP A 314 10.64 19.04 -3.10
N PHE A 315 11.07 17.95 -2.44
CA PHE A 315 11.09 16.62 -3.04
C PHE A 315 9.69 16.21 -3.52
N ARG A 316 8.67 16.25 -2.66
CA ARG A 316 7.29 15.85 -3.00
C ARG A 316 6.70 16.71 -4.11
N ALA A 317 6.94 18.02 -4.07
CA ALA A 317 6.51 18.95 -5.12
C ALA A 317 7.09 18.61 -6.50
N ALA A 318 8.32 18.10 -6.56
CA ALA A 318 8.96 17.65 -7.80
C ALA A 318 8.59 16.20 -8.18
N TYR A 319 8.43 15.33 -7.19
CA TYR A 319 8.23 13.89 -7.35
C TYR A 319 6.87 13.56 -7.97
N PHE A 320 5.77 14.03 -7.37
CA PHE A 320 4.42 13.62 -7.79
C PHE A 320 4.12 13.97 -9.26
N PRO A 321 4.41 15.18 -9.78
CA PRO A 321 4.15 15.49 -11.19
C PRO A 321 4.95 14.63 -12.19
N LYS A 322 6.10 14.07 -11.76
CA LYS A 322 6.90 13.14 -12.58
C LYS A 322 6.36 11.72 -12.48
N ALA A 323 6.03 11.27 -11.26
CA ALA A 323 5.43 9.96 -11.03
C ALA A 323 4.09 9.81 -11.78
N ASP A 324 3.25 10.84 -11.78
CA ASP A 324 1.93 10.81 -12.44
C ASP A 324 1.99 10.66 -13.97
N LYS A 325 3.17 10.88 -14.57
CA LYS A 325 3.40 10.69 -16.02
C LYS A 325 3.92 9.31 -16.36
N LEU A 326 4.23 8.49 -15.37
CA LEU A 326 4.84 7.18 -15.54
C LEU A 326 3.80 6.08 -15.31
N PRO A 327 3.60 5.16 -16.28
CA PRO A 327 2.68 4.05 -16.10
C PRO A 327 3.16 3.15 -14.95
N GLY A 328 2.25 2.66 -14.12
CA GLY A 328 2.59 1.77 -13.00
C GLY A 328 3.45 2.41 -11.91
N ALA A 329 3.55 3.75 -11.88
CA ALA A 329 4.18 4.48 -10.79
C ALA A 329 3.23 4.73 -9.59
N GLU A 330 1.96 4.38 -9.76
CA GLU A 330 0.94 4.40 -8.71
C GLU A 330 1.40 3.47 -7.56
N GLY A 331 1.67 4.05 -6.39
CA GLY A 331 2.17 3.30 -5.23
C GLY A 331 3.69 3.08 -5.20
N LEU A 332 4.46 3.64 -6.15
CA LEU A 332 5.90 3.78 -5.97
C LEU A 332 6.15 4.87 -4.92
N GLY A 333 6.43 4.42 -3.69
CA GLY A 333 6.98 5.22 -2.60
C GLY A 333 6.01 5.76 -1.59
#